data_AF-A0A392P6B5-F1
#
_entry.id   AF-A0A392P6B5-F1
#
_cell.length_a   1.000
_cell.length_b   1.000
_cell.length_c   1.000
_cell.angle_alpha   90.00
_cell.angle_beta   90.00
_cell.angle_gamma   90.00
#
_symmetry.space_group_name_H-M   'P 1'
#
loop_
_entity.id
_entity.type
_entity.pdbx_description
1 polymer ?
#
loop_
_entity_poly.entity_id
_entity_poly.type
_entity_poly.pdbx_seq_one_letter_code
_entity_poly.pdbx_strand_id
1 'polypeptide(L)'
;MAKLDHMLNNLHNWGRNRFDNIPKRIKELQSQLNSLYPTSADKGVMKLIAIMEKDLEEMLECEELWWNQCARALWLRHGDKNTSYFHLKANQRRNRNKISSLMLDNGRRSENVEDIHNCFINHFANIFSSSNPSHFEAIVDVVKDRISNSMI
;
A
#
# COMPACT_ATOMS: atom_id res chain seq x y z
N MET A 1 2.82 -21.80 -8.42
CA MET A 1 1.86 -20.67 -8.44
C MET A 1 1.11 -20.50 -7.11
N ALA A 2 0.55 -21.56 -6.48
CA ALA A 2 -0.23 -21.44 -5.23
C ALA A 2 0.49 -20.75 -4.04
N LYS A 3 1.81 -20.95 -3.87
CA LYS A 3 2.58 -20.31 -2.78
C LYS A 3 2.74 -18.78 -2.96
N LEU A 4 2.92 -18.32 -4.19
CA LEU A 4 3.08 -16.90 -4.51
C LEU A 4 1.75 -16.17 -4.29
N ASP A 5 0.66 -16.78 -4.76
CA ASP A 5 -0.70 -16.24 -4.61
C ASP A 5 -1.12 -16.18 -3.13
N HIS A 6 -0.76 -17.19 -2.34
CA HIS A 6 -0.97 -17.18 -0.89
C HIS A 6 -0.17 -16.07 -0.18
N MET A 7 1.12 -15.88 -0.50
CA MET A 7 1.92 -14.79 0.06
C MET A 7 1.37 -13.42 -0.34
N LEU A 8 0.96 -13.24 -1.60
CA LEU A 8 0.40 -11.99 -2.10
C LEU A 8 -0.90 -11.65 -1.34
N ASN A 9 -1.79 -12.62 -1.18
CA ASN A 9 -3.03 -12.47 -0.42
C ASN A 9 -2.78 -12.15 1.06
N ASN A 10 -1.80 -12.79 1.69
CA ASN A 10 -1.43 -12.48 3.07
C ASN A 10 -0.86 -11.06 3.21
N LEU A 11 -0.03 -10.63 2.27
CA LEU A 11 0.52 -9.27 2.25
C LEU A 11 -0.58 -8.23 2.03
N HIS A 12 -1.50 -8.48 1.10
CA HIS A 12 -2.65 -7.62 0.87
C HIS A 12 -3.56 -7.53 2.10
N ASN A 13 -3.86 -8.67 2.76
CA ASN A 13 -4.65 -8.68 3.98
C ASN A 13 -3.93 -7.98 5.14
N TRP A 14 -2.62 -8.18 5.30
CA TRP A 14 -1.83 -7.47 6.29
C TRP A 14 -1.86 -5.95 6.04
N GLY A 15 -1.65 -5.52 4.81
CA GLY A 15 -1.71 -4.12 4.42
C GLY A 15 -3.10 -3.52 4.66
N ARG A 16 -4.16 -4.25 4.30
CA ARG A 16 -5.54 -3.82 4.52
C ARG A 16 -5.86 -3.68 6.01
N ASN A 17 -5.54 -4.69 6.81
CA ASN A 17 -5.81 -4.69 8.24
C ASN A 17 -5.02 -3.60 8.98
N ARG A 18 -3.80 -3.31 8.53
CA ARG A 18 -2.92 -2.31 9.16
C ARG A 18 -3.23 -0.88 8.72
N PHE A 19 -3.49 -0.64 7.43
CA PHE A 19 -3.56 0.72 6.87
C PHE A 19 -4.97 1.19 6.51
N ASP A 20 -5.89 0.33 6.04
CA ASP A 20 -7.27 0.76 5.72
C ASP A 20 -8.07 1.13 6.98
N ASN A 21 -7.62 0.67 8.14
CA ASN A 21 -8.23 1.00 9.42
C ASN A 21 -7.71 2.31 10.02
N ILE A 22 -6.64 2.93 9.50
CA ILE A 22 -6.07 4.15 10.09
C ILE A 22 -7.08 5.30 10.09
N PRO A 23 -7.73 5.67 8.95
CA PRO A 23 -8.69 6.78 8.96
C PRO A 23 -9.93 6.48 9.81
N LYS A 24 -10.37 5.22 9.84
CA LYS A 24 -11.48 4.79 10.70
C LYS A 24 -11.11 4.92 12.17
N ARG A 25 -9.92 4.47 12.55
CA ARG A 25 -9.41 4.51 13.92
C ARG A 25 -9.23 5.95 14.41
N ILE A 26 -8.70 6.84 13.57
CA ILE A 26 -8.61 8.28 13.84
C ILE A 26 -10.00 8.83 14.18
N LYS A 27 -10.99 8.55 13.33
CA LYS A 27 -12.37 9.01 13.54
C LYS A 27 -13.01 8.44 14.82
N GLU A 28 -12.78 7.17 15.12
CA GLU A 28 -13.24 6.52 16.35
C GLU A 28 -12.62 7.16 17.59
N LEU A 29 -11.30 7.36 17.59
CA LEU A 29 -10.57 7.98 18.71
C LEU A 29 -11.03 9.42 18.92
N GLN A 30 -11.19 10.21 17.87
CA GLN A 30 -11.75 11.56 17.94
C GLN A 30 -13.17 11.57 18.52
N SER A 31 -14.02 10.64 18.08
CA SER A 31 -15.39 10.51 18.62
C SER A 31 -15.40 10.13 20.10
N GLN A 32 -14.52 9.21 20.52
CA GLN A 32 -14.41 8.80 21.92
C GLN A 32 -13.90 9.94 22.80
N LEU A 33 -12.84 10.64 22.36
CA LEU A 33 -12.32 11.82 23.04
C LEU A 33 -13.38 12.91 23.22
N ASN A 34 -14.13 13.23 22.16
CA ASN A 34 -15.23 14.20 22.21
C ASN A 34 -16.31 13.84 23.24
N SER A 35 -16.56 12.54 23.46
CA SER A 35 -17.51 12.07 24.47
C SER A 35 -16.97 12.08 25.91
N LEU A 36 -15.64 12.05 26.08
CA LEU A 36 -14.97 11.98 27.38
C LEU A 36 -14.60 13.37 27.93
N TYR A 37 -14.33 14.35 27.06
CA TYR A 37 -14.04 15.74 27.48
C TYR A 37 -15.08 16.38 28.41
N PRO A 38 -16.41 16.15 28.25
CA PRO A 38 -17.41 16.66 29.18
C PRO A 38 -17.30 16.10 30.60
N THR A 39 -16.72 14.89 30.77
CA THR A 39 -16.58 14.18 32.05
C THR A 39 -15.15 14.30 32.63
N SER A 40 -14.37 15.25 32.09
CA SER A 40 -12.96 15.50 32.38
C SER A 40 -12.61 15.81 33.84
N ALA A 41 -13.59 16.10 34.69
CA ALA A 41 -13.35 16.41 36.10
C ALA A 41 -12.87 15.20 36.94
N ASP A 42 -13.09 13.97 36.47
CA ASP A 42 -12.59 12.76 37.13
C ASP A 42 -11.12 12.47 36.75
N LYS A 43 -10.27 12.24 37.76
CA LYS A 43 -8.85 11.87 37.57
C LYS A 43 -8.68 10.56 36.79
N GLY A 44 -9.63 9.62 36.90
CA GLY A 44 -9.63 8.38 36.12
C GLY A 44 -9.82 8.65 34.62
N VAL A 45 -10.82 9.46 34.30
CA VAL A 45 -11.13 9.90 32.93
C VAL A 45 -9.98 10.71 32.32
N MET A 46 -9.30 11.56 33.11
CA MET A 46 -8.13 12.30 32.65
C MET A 46 -6.98 11.43 32.16
N LYS A 47 -6.68 10.34 32.87
CA LYS A 47 -5.65 9.38 32.41
C LYS A 47 -6.06 8.68 31.12
N LEU A 48 -7.33 8.34 31.00
CA LEU A 48 -7.85 7.70 29.79
C LEU A 48 -7.77 8.64 28.58
N ILE A 49 -8.13 9.92 28.75
CA ILE A 49 -7.99 10.95 27.71
C ILE A 49 -6.54 11.04 27.25
N ALA A 50 -5.57 11.16 28.18
CA ALA A 50 -4.16 11.26 27.82
C ALA A 50 -3.63 10.04 27.02
N ILE A 51 -4.11 8.84 27.36
CA ILE A 51 -3.77 7.61 26.60
C ILE A 51 -4.37 7.68 25.19
N MET A 52 -5.65 8.05 25.09
CA MET A 52 -6.34 8.15 23.80
C MET A 52 -5.79 9.25 22.89
N GLU A 53 -5.36 10.39 23.46
CA GLU A 53 -4.68 11.46 22.73
C GLU A 53 -3.36 10.98 22.15
N LYS A 54 -2.58 10.22 22.93
CA LYS A 54 -1.33 9.62 22.45
C LYS A 54 -1.57 8.62 21.32
N ASP A 55 -2.57 7.75 21.46
CA ASP A 55 -2.95 6.82 20.40
C ASP A 55 -3.40 7.55 19.13
N LEU A 56 -4.12 8.67 19.28
CA LEU A 56 -4.56 9.50 18.15
C LEU A 56 -3.36 10.15 17.44
N GLU A 57 -2.38 10.66 18.20
CA GLU A 57 -1.16 11.24 17.65
C GLU A 57 -0.38 10.21 16.82
N GLU A 58 -0.20 8.99 17.35
CA GLU A 58 0.49 7.90 16.63
C GLU A 58 -0.23 7.52 15.32
N MET A 59 -1.58 7.48 15.33
CA MET A 59 -2.35 7.19 14.13
C MET A 59 -2.26 8.31 13.08
N LEU A 60 -2.25 9.57 13.50
CA LEU A 60 -2.09 10.72 12.62
C LEU A 60 -0.70 10.76 11.97
N GLU A 61 0.36 10.47 12.74
CA GLU A 61 1.72 10.34 12.20
C GLU A 61 1.82 9.21 11.16
N CYS A 62 1.18 8.08 11.42
CA CYS A 62 1.11 6.98 10.47
C CYS A 62 0.40 7.37 9.16
N GLU A 63 -0.71 8.11 9.24
CA GLU A 63 -1.43 8.63 8.08
C GLU A 63 -0.55 9.62 7.28
N GLU A 64 0.13 10.53 7.96
CA GLU A 64 1.04 11.49 7.34
C GLU A 64 2.17 10.79 6.59
N LEU A 65 2.84 9.82 7.23
CA LEU A 65 3.88 8.99 6.62
C LEU A 65 3.37 8.27 5.36
N TRP A 66 2.16 7.71 5.43
CA TRP A 66 1.57 7.01 4.29
C TRP A 66 1.31 7.96 3.12
N TRP A 67 0.71 9.12 3.36
CA TRP A 67 0.47 10.11 2.30
C TRP A 67 1.75 10.66 1.70
N ASN A 68 2.80 10.84 2.52
CA ASN A 68 4.11 11.24 2.06
C ASN A 68 4.70 10.20 1.08
N GLN A 69 4.65 8.91 1.44
CA GLN A 69 5.06 7.81 0.56
C GLN A 69 4.27 7.79 -0.75
N CYS A 70 2.95 7.90 -0.68
CA CYS A 70 2.08 7.92 -1.87
C CYS A 70 2.34 9.12 -2.78
N ALA A 71 2.60 10.30 -2.21
CA ALA A 71 2.91 11.51 -2.96
C ALA A 71 4.25 11.40 -3.71
N ARG A 72 5.20 10.57 -3.24
CA ARG A 72 6.60 10.53 -3.72
C ARG A 72 7.19 11.94 -3.82
N ALA A 73 6.81 12.81 -2.90
CA ALA A 73 7.34 14.16 -2.79
C ALA A 73 8.74 14.03 -2.16
N LEU A 74 9.77 14.44 -2.89
CA LEU A 74 11.12 14.53 -2.34
C LEU A 74 11.04 15.42 -1.10
N TRP A 75 11.49 14.91 0.05
CA TRP A 75 11.43 15.53 1.39
C TRP A 75 11.26 17.06 1.31
N LEU A 76 10.04 17.54 1.55
CA LEU A 76 9.85 18.96 1.85
C LEU A 76 10.53 19.20 3.19
N ARG A 77 11.72 19.78 3.09
CA ARG A 77 12.74 19.97 4.13
C ARG A 77 12.25 20.75 5.37
N HIS A 78 11.00 21.19 5.43
CA HIS A 78 10.54 22.07 6.49
C HIS A 78 9.09 21.79 6.88
N GLY A 79 8.91 20.97 7.92
CA GLY A 79 8.04 21.26 9.07
C GLY A 79 6.53 21.44 8.87
N ASP A 80 5.99 21.32 7.67
CA ASP A 80 4.55 21.49 7.44
C ASP A 80 3.87 20.12 7.51
N LYS A 81 3.20 19.82 8.64
CA LYS A 81 2.32 18.65 8.86
C LYS A 81 1.06 18.70 7.98
N ASN A 82 1.16 19.28 6.78
CA ASN A 82 0.04 19.59 5.92
C ASN A 82 -0.35 18.35 5.11
N THR A 83 -1.06 17.44 5.77
CA THR A 83 -1.63 16.24 5.15
C THR A 83 -2.44 16.60 3.91
N SER A 84 -3.17 17.73 3.89
CA SER A 84 -3.98 18.17 2.75
C SER A 84 -3.15 18.42 1.47
N TYR A 85 -1.94 18.97 1.61
CA TYR A 85 -1.02 19.09 0.49
C TYR A 85 -0.60 17.72 -0.06
N PHE A 86 -0.24 16.77 0.82
CA PHE A 86 0.14 15.42 0.40
C PHE A 86 -1.04 14.65 -0.22
N HIS A 87 -2.24 14.76 0.34
CA HIS A 87 -3.49 14.25 -0.25
C HIS A 87 -3.68 14.78 -1.67
N LEU A 88 -3.55 16.11 -1.85
CA LEU A 88 -3.72 16.74 -3.16
C LEU A 88 -2.67 16.23 -4.15
N LYS A 89 -1.39 16.16 -3.76
CA LYS A 89 -0.31 15.66 -4.62
C LYS A 89 -0.47 14.19 -4.97
N ALA A 90 -0.82 13.35 -3.99
CA ALA A 90 -1.08 11.93 -4.21
C ALA A 90 -2.27 11.74 -5.16
N ASN A 91 -3.36 12.50 -4.99
CA ASN A 91 -4.51 12.46 -5.88
C ASN A 91 -4.18 12.95 -7.29
N GLN A 92 -3.44 14.05 -7.44
CA GLN A 92 -2.96 14.52 -8.75
C GLN A 92 -2.14 13.45 -9.47
N ARG A 93 -1.23 12.79 -8.74
CA ARG A 93 -0.41 11.70 -9.28
C ARG A 93 -1.26 10.48 -9.65
N ARG A 94 -2.21 10.09 -8.80
CA ARG A 94 -3.16 9.00 -9.06
C ARG A 94 -3.97 9.27 -10.33
N ASN A 95 -4.48 10.49 -10.48
CA ASN A 95 -5.25 10.89 -11.66
C ASN A 95 -4.38 10.89 -12.92
N ARG A 96 -3.16 11.44 -12.84
CA ARG A 96 -2.21 11.44 -13.97
C ARG A 96 -1.80 10.03 -14.40
N ASN A 97 -1.64 9.12 -13.45
CA ASN A 97 -1.23 7.74 -13.72
C ASN A 97 -2.41 6.80 -13.99
N LYS A 98 -3.65 7.31 -13.97
CA LYS A 98 -4.83 6.50 -14.27
C LYS A 98 -4.83 6.15 -15.75
N ILE A 99 -4.74 4.86 -16.05
CA ILE A 99 -4.89 4.34 -17.41
C ILE A 99 -6.40 4.25 -17.68
N SER A 100 -6.94 5.22 -18.44
CA SER A 100 -8.36 5.26 -18.82
C SER A 100 -8.66 4.45 -20.08
N SER A 101 -7.67 4.27 -20.95
CA SER A 101 -7.79 3.51 -22.18
C SER A 101 -6.42 2.99 -22.60
N LEU A 102 -6.41 1.87 -23.32
CA LEU A 102 -5.21 1.25 -23.87
C LEU A 102 -5.46 0.90 -25.33
N MET A 103 -4.43 1.00 -26.17
CA MET A 103 -4.46 0.45 -27.51
C MET A 103 -4.03 -1.02 -27.44
N LEU A 104 -4.90 -1.91 -27.86
CA LEU A 104 -4.66 -3.35 -27.90
C LEU A 104 -3.78 -3.72 -29.10
N ASP A 105 -3.22 -4.93 -29.07
CA ASP A 105 -2.33 -5.45 -30.13
C ASP A 105 -2.99 -5.51 -31.51
N ASN A 106 -4.33 -5.57 -31.56
CA ASN A 106 -5.11 -5.53 -32.80
C ASN A 106 -5.39 -4.10 -33.31
N GLY A 107 -4.75 -3.08 -32.73
CA GLY A 107 -4.90 -1.67 -33.09
C GLY A 107 -6.17 -0.99 -32.56
N ARG A 108 -7.06 -1.71 -31.86
CA ARG A 108 -8.28 -1.12 -31.27
C ARG A 108 -7.98 -0.47 -29.92
N ARG A 109 -8.58 0.69 -29.67
CA ARG A 109 -8.60 1.30 -28.33
C ARG A 109 -9.69 0.63 -27.50
N SER A 110 -9.34 0.15 -26.30
CA SER A 110 -10.31 -0.31 -25.31
C SER A 110 -10.25 0.57 -24.06
N GLU A 111 -11.42 0.87 -23.50
CA GLU A 111 -11.62 1.54 -22.21
C GLU A 111 -12.09 0.55 -21.14
N ASN A 112 -12.32 -0.72 -21.53
CA ASN A 112 -12.76 -1.76 -20.62
C ASN A 112 -11.60 -2.18 -19.71
N VAL A 113 -11.82 -2.12 -18.39
CA VAL A 113 -10.83 -2.46 -17.37
C VAL A 113 -10.35 -3.90 -17.51
N GLU A 114 -11.23 -4.83 -17.85
CA GLU A 114 -10.91 -6.24 -18.01
C GLU A 114 -9.99 -6.48 -19.22
N ASP A 115 -10.28 -5.82 -20.35
CA ASP A 115 -9.44 -5.90 -21.56
C ASP A 115 -8.04 -5.33 -21.30
N ILE A 116 -7.97 -4.17 -20.64
CA ILE A 116 -6.70 -3.52 -20.27
C ILE A 116 -5.90 -4.42 -19.35
N HIS A 117 -6.55 -5.02 -18.33
CA HIS A 117 -5.92 -5.93 -17.39
C HIS A 117 -5.35 -7.17 -18.07
N ASN A 118 -6.14 -7.82 -18.93
CA ASN A 118 -5.70 -8.99 -19.69
C ASN A 118 -4.55 -8.67 -20.65
N CYS A 119 -4.57 -7.48 -21.28
CA CYS A 119 -3.47 -7.03 -22.13
C CYS A 119 -2.15 -6.93 -21.35
N PHE A 120 -2.16 -6.32 -20.15
CA PHE A 120 -0.96 -6.26 -19.31
C PHE A 120 -0.48 -7.64 -18.86
N ILE A 121 -1.39 -8.52 -18.44
CA ILE A 121 -1.04 -9.89 -18.04
C ILE A 121 -0.35 -10.61 -19.20
N ASN A 122 -0.96 -10.60 -20.38
CA ASN A 122 -0.42 -11.28 -21.56
C ASN A 122 0.92 -10.70 -21.99
N HIS A 123 1.05 -9.37 -22.00
CA HIS A 123 2.28 -8.70 -22.37
C HIS A 123 3.45 -9.11 -21.46
N PHE A 124 3.29 -9.01 -20.14
CA PHE A 124 4.36 -9.38 -19.20
C PHE A 124 4.57 -10.89 -19.14
N ALA A 125 3.52 -11.70 -19.24
CA ALA A 125 3.67 -13.15 -19.34
C ALA A 125 4.55 -13.52 -20.53
N ASN A 126 4.36 -12.88 -21.69
CA ASN A 126 5.17 -13.12 -22.88
C ASN A 126 6.63 -12.67 -22.69
N ILE A 127 6.88 -11.47 -22.14
CA ILE A 127 8.25 -10.97 -21.93
C ILE A 127 9.02 -11.81 -20.90
N PHE A 128 8.34 -12.31 -19.87
CA PHE A 128 8.93 -13.17 -18.85
C PHE A 128 8.90 -14.66 -19.20
N SER A 129 8.39 -15.03 -20.38
CA SER A 129 8.46 -16.39 -20.91
C SER A 129 9.69 -16.54 -21.81
N SER A 130 10.62 -17.43 -21.47
CA SER A 130 11.77 -17.71 -22.32
C SER A 130 11.35 -18.53 -23.55
N SER A 131 11.74 -18.10 -24.75
CA SER A 131 11.40 -18.82 -25.98
C SER A 131 12.26 -20.08 -26.22
N ASN A 132 13.49 -20.11 -25.69
CA ASN A 132 14.38 -21.29 -25.71
C ASN A 132 15.63 -21.06 -24.83
N PRO A 133 15.63 -21.37 -23.52
CA PRO A 133 16.79 -21.12 -22.66
C PRO A 133 17.92 -22.12 -22.97
N SER A 134 19.04 -21.64 -23.48
CA SER A 134 20.26 -22.45 -23.62
C SER A 134 21.08 -22.39 -22.32
N HIS A 135 21.76 -23.49 -21.98
CA HIS A 135 22.60 -23.62 -20.77
C HIS A 135 21.86 -23.59 -19.42
N PHE A 136 20.57 -23.97 -19.38
CA PHE A 136 19.80 -24.04 -18.13
C PHE A 136 20.46 -24.94 -17.07
N GLU A 137 21.01 -26.10 -17.47
CA GLU A 137 21.73 -27.01 -16.56
C GLU A 137 22.92 -26.34 -15.88
N ALA A 138 23.73 -25.58 -16.62
CA ALA A 138 24.89 -24.89 -16.07
C ALA A 138 24.51 -23.81 -15.04
N ILE A 139 23.38 -23.12 -15.24
CA ILE A 139 22.87 -22.11 -14.31
C ILE A 139 22.32 -22.76 -13.04
N VAL A 140 21.57 -23.87 -13.19
CA VAL A 140 21.02 -24.61 -12.05
C VAL A 140 22.12 -25.20 -11.18
N ASP A 141 23.21 -25.69 -11.78
CA ASP A 141 24.36 -26.24 -11.04
C ASP A 141 25.04 -25.21 -10.12
N VAL A 142 25.07 -23.92 -10.51
CA VAL A 142 25.61 -22.84 -9.66
C VAL A 142 24.79 -22.63 -8.37
N VAL A 143 23.52 -23.02 -8.37
CA VAL A 143 22.57 -22.76 -7.27
C VAL A 143 22.28 -24.01 -6.43
N LYS A 144 22.66 -25.20 -6.93
CA LYS A 144 22.22 -26.52 -6.46
C LYS A 144 22.45 -26.80 -4.97
N ASP A 145 23.45 -26.16 -4.35
CA ASP A 145 23.80 -26.36 -2.93
C ASP A 145 23.67 -25.09 -2.07
N ARG A 146 23.03 -24.03 -2.59
CA ARG A 146 22.88 -22.74 -1.88
C ARG A 146 21.59 -22.63 -1.07
N ILE A 147 20.61 -23.49 -1.32
CA ILE A 147 19.32 -23.49 -0.63
C ILE A 147 19.28 -24.74 0.26
N SER A 148 19.57 -24.56 1.54
CA SER A 148 19.43 -25.64 2.53
C SER A 148 17.95 -25.83 2.88
N ASN A 149 17.54 -27.08 3.11
CA ASN A 149 16.17 -27.43 3.56
C ASN A 149 15.75 -26.75 4.88
N SER A 150 16.66 -26.07 5.57
CA SER A 150 16.37 -25.23 6.74
C SER A 150 15.83 -23.83 6.38
N MET A 151 15.80 -23.46 5.09
CA MET A 151 15.29 -22.18 4.58
C MET A 151 13.89 -22.28 3.93
N ILE A 152 13.24 -23.46 3.97
CA ILE A 152 11.87 -23.72 3.49
C ILE A 152 10.99 -24.02 4.70
#